data_AF-A0A3M1KQY0-F1
#
_entry.id   AF-A0A3M1KQY0-F1
#
_cell.length_a   1.000
_cell.length_b   1.000
_cell.length_c   1.000
_cell.angle_alpha   90.00
_cell.angle_beta   90.00
_cell.angle_gamma   90.00
#
_symmetry.space_group_name_H-M   'P 1'
#
loop_
_entity.id
_entity.type
_entity.pdbx_description
1 polymer ?
#
loop_
_entity_poly.entity_id
_entity_poly.type
_entity_poly.pdbx_seq_one_letter_code
_entity_poly.pdbx_strand_id
1 'polypeptide(L)'
;MTRKTQGRHWARLPLAAAVAALAASPASAKQFYFESLDAELSWDTTISVGASWRIADRDENQLAQGNLGVAQYSTQGSSTNNTDDGDWNFKKGETYSKVVKLTTDLMLRSGDFGGFLRAKGFYDKELMDEGRAFDNAGQTRELSDDALDQAGANAEILDAYVWGDFYLGEDEIPLNVRLGKQVVSWGESTFITGGINAISPIDASAFRTPGAEIKEVLLPVNLAYASLGLTEDLTLEAFYQIEWEKTRVDPCGTFFSTNDFGADGCGPVLLAGQTPDGLALAQGVYADRLADKEPSDSGQFGIAARWYAADLNDTEF
;
A
#
# COMPACT_ATOMS: atom_id res chain seq x y z
N MET A 1 -13.05 -7.98 59.43
CA MET A 1 -12.19 -7.24 58.47
C MET A 1 -12.22 -7.99 57.15
N THR A 2 -12.95 -7.49 56.15
CA THR A 2 -12.89 -8.04 54.78
C THR A 2 -12.92 -6.85 53.82
N ARG A 3 -11.73 -6.53 53.30
CA ARG A 3 -11.45 -5.41 52.42
C ARG A 3 -11.88 -5.82 51.00
N LYS A 4 -12.97 -5.23 50.48
CA LYS A 4 -13.33 -5.36 49.05
C LYS A 4 -12.36 -4.51 48.23
N THR A 5 -11.60 -5.15 47.36
CA THR A 5 -10.79 -4.51 46.32
C THR A 5 -11.72 -3.99 45.22
N GLN A 6 -11.75 -2.67 45.07
CA GLN A 6 -12.54 -1.98 44.05
C GLN A 6 -11.71 -1.92 42.76
N GLY A 7 -12.17 -2.62 41.72
CA GLY A 7 -11.49 -2.67 40.42
C GLY A 7 -11.43 -1.31 39.73
N ARG A 8 -10.26 -0.99 39.16
CA ARG A 8 -10.00 0.19 38.33
C ARG A 8 -10.91 0.20 37.08
N HIS A 9 -12.03 0.92 37.15
CA HIS A 9 -12.90 1.19 35.99
C HIS A 9 -12.59 2.51 35.25
N TRP A 10 -11.50 3.20 35.63
CA TRP A 10 -11.31 4.63 35.28
C TRP A 10 -10.51 4.89 33.99
N ALA A 11 -10.02 3.86 33.30
CA ALA A 11 -9.22 4.05 32.07
C ALA A 11 -10.06 4.21 30.79
N ARG A 12 -11.33 3.80 30.79
CA ARG A 12 -12.17 3.77 29.56
C ARG A 12 -12.87 5.10 29.24
N LEU A 13 -13.26 5.85 30.28
CA LEU A 13 -13.89 7.17 30.16
C LEU A 13 -12.98 8.26 29.54
N PRO A 14 -11.70 8.41 29.93
CA PRO A 14 -10.84 9.44 29.33
C PRO A 14 -10.51 9.14 27.87
N LEU A 15 -10.35 7.85 27.49
CA LEU A 15 -10.12 7.46 26.11
C LEU A 15 -11.35 7.74 25.23
N ALA A 16 -12.55 7.37 25.70
CA ALA A 16 -13.79 7.64 24.98
C ALA A 16 -14.05 9.16 24.80
N ALA A 17 -13.74 9.96 25.83
CA ALA A 17 -13.84 11.42 25.75
C ALA A 17 -12.80 12.03 24.79
N ALA A 18 -11.57 11.50 24.76
CA ALA A 18 -10.54 11.93 23.81
C ALA A 18 -10.90 11.59 22.35
N VAL A 19 -11.43 10.39 22.10
CA VAL A 19 -11.91 9.98 20.77
C VAL A 19 -13.07 10.87 20.32
N ALA A 20 -14.03 11.16 21.20
CA ALA A 20 -15.15 12.06 20.89
C ALA A 20 -14.68 13.51 20.63
N ALA A 21 -13.65 13.98 21.33
CA ALA A 21 -13.07 15.31 21.11
C ALA A 21 -12.28 15.41 19.80
N LEU A 22 -11.57 14.35 19.40
CA LEU A 22 -10.91 14.27 18.09
C LEU A 22 -11.94 14.24 16.95
N ALA A 23 -13.05 13.50 17.12
CA ALA A 23 -14.15 13.46 16.15
C ALA A 23 -14.94 14.79 16.07
N ALA A 24 -14.83 15.66 17.08
CA ALA A 24 -15.50 16.96 17.14
C ALA A 24 -14.65 18.13 16.60
N SER A 25 -13.42 17.87 16.15
CA SER A 25 -12.58 18.92 15.55
C SER A 25 -12.98 19.17 14.09
N PRO A 26 -13.23 20.41 13.68
CA PRO A 26 -13.53 20.70 12.28
C PRO A 26 -12.32 20.36 11.40
N ALA A 27 -12.50 19.44 10.45
CA ALA A 27 -11.53 19.25 9.37
C ALA A 27 -11.37 20.59 8.64
N SER A 28 -10.16 21.15 8.65
CA SER A 28 -9.88 22.47 8.08
C SER A 28 -8.94 22.27 6.89
N ALA A 29 -9.49 22.35 5.68
CA ALA A 29 -8.70 22.63 4.49
C ALA A 29 -8.24 24.09 4.55
N LYS A 30 -6.95 24.36 4.30
CA LYS A 30 -6.42 25.73 4.29
C LYS A 30 -6.02 26.11 2.88
N GLN A 31 -6.63 27.18 2.39
CA GLN A 31 -6.30 27.81 1.12
C GLN A 31 -5.58 29.14 1.40
N PHE A 32 -4.43 29.35 0.77
CA PHE A 32 -3.66 30.57 0.88
C PHE A 32 -3.53 31.20 -0.52
N TYR A 33 -3.80 32.50 -0.62
CA TYR A 33 -3.64 33.25 -1.85
C TYR A 33 -2.43 34.18 -1.74
N PHE A 34 -1.52 34.12 -2.70
CA PHE A 34 -0.32 34.94 -2.79
C PHE A 34 -0.48 35.98 -3.90
N GLU A 35 -1.00 37.16 -3.53
CA GLU A 35 -1.28 38.26 -4.47
C GLU A 35 -0.05 38.66 -5.32
N SER A 36 1.17 38.57 -4.78
CA SER A 36 2.40 38.97 -5.48
C SER A 36 2.83 38.01 -6.60
N LEU A 37 2.28 36.79 -6.61
CA LEU A 37 2.63 35.74 -7.57
C LEU A 37 1.41 35.28 -8.39
N ASP A 38 0.23 35.89 -8.16
CA ASP A 38 -1.06 35.39 -8.64
C ASP A 38 -1.17 33.87 -8.48
N ALA A 39 -0.88 33.40 -7.27
CA ALA A 39 -0.75 31.98 -6.98
C ALA A 39 -1.65 31.57 -5.82
N GLU A 40 -2.30 30.43 -5.99
CA GLU A 40 -3.18 29.80 -5.02
C GLU A 40 -2.53 28.52 -4.49
N LEU A 41 -2.47 28.39 -3.17
CA LEU A 41 -1.96 27.22 -2.47
C LEU A 41 -3.09 26.53 -1.71
N SER A 42 -3.42 25.28 -2.06
CA SER A 42 -4.23 24.39 -1.23
C SER A 42 -3.33 23.48 -0.41
N TRP A 43 -3.62 23.34 0.88
CA TRP A 43 -2.96 22.39 1.76
C TRP A 43 -3.99 21.62 2.58
N ASP A 44 -4.02 20.32 2.34
CA ASP A 44 -4.91 19.36 2.98
C ASP A 44 -4.09 18.31 3.72
N THR A 45 -4.48 17.99 4.96
CA THR A 45 -3.79 16.97 5.78
C THR A 45 -4.81 16.07 6.45
N THR A 46 -4.58 14.77 6.33
CA THR A 46 -5.38 13.72 6.96
C THR A 46 -4.52 12.97 7.94
N ILE A 47 -5.01 12.79 9.17
CA ILE A 47 -4.39 11.96 10.19
C ILE A 47 -5.35 10.81 10.51
N SER A 48 -4.86 9.59 10.44
CA SER A 48 -5.62 8.37 10.71
C SER A 48 -4.95 7.55 11.79
N VAL A 49 -5.75 6.97 12.68
CA VAL A 49 -5.31 6.02 13.70
C VAL A 49 -6.22 4.81 13.62
N GLY A 50 -5.65 3.62 13.56
CA GLY A 50 -6.43 2.40 13.45
C GLY A 50 -5.70 1.17 13.98
N ALA A 51 -6.45 0.11 14.20
CA ALA A 51 -5.90 -1.18 14.59
C ALA A 51 -6.78 -2.30 14.01
N SER A 52 -6.17 -3.46 13.80
CA SER A 52 -6.84 -4.65 13.26
C SER A 52 -6.47 -5.90 14.05
N TRP A 53 -7.41 -6.85 14.14
CA TRP A 53 -7.30 -8.06 14.94
C TRP A 53 -7.52 -9.32 14.10
N ARG A 54 -6.76 -10.37 14.43
CA ARG A 54 -7.07 -11.72 13.95
C ARG A 54 -8.25 -12.28 14.74
N ILE A 55 -9.34 -12.61 14.07
CA ILE A 55 -10.57 -13.11 14.72
C ILE A 55 -10.72 -14.63 14.68
N ALA A 56 -10.03 -15.29 13.76
CA ALA A 56 -10.06 -16.75 13.59
C ALA A 56 -8.82 -17.39 14.21
N ASP A 57 -8.97 -18.66 14.63
CA ASP A 57 -7.83 -19.49 15.00
C ASP A 57 -6.94 -19.74 13.78
N ARG A 58 -5.71 -20.19 14.04
CA ARG A 58 -4.79 -20.60 12.99
C ARG A 58 -5.30 -21.85 12.31
N ASP A 59 -5.24 -21.88 10.98
CA ASP A 59 -5.50 -23.11 10.25
C ASP A 59 -4.21 -23.93 10.24
N GLU A 60 -4.18 -25.00 11.03
CA GLU A 60 -3.03 -25.89 11.10
C GLU A 60 -2.68 -26.50 9.74
N ASN A 61 -3.60 -26.57 8.78
CA ASN A 61 -3.32 -27.06 7.43
C ASN A 61 -2.51 -26.06 6.58
N GLN A 62 -2.42 -24.80 6.99
CA GLN A 62 -1.59 -23.79 6.33
C GLN A 62 -0.16 -23.74 6.89
N LEU A 63 0.10 -24.44 8.00
CA LEU A 63 1.41 -24.44 8.66
C LEU A 63 2.26 -25.60 8.19
N ALA A 64 3.54 -25.36 8.00
CA ALA A 64 4.45 -26.39 7.51
C ALA A 64 4.50 -27.57 8.48
N GLN A 65 4.53 -28.77 7.93
CA GLN A 65 4.69 -30.00 8.73
C GLN A 65 5.98 -29.97 9.54
N GLY A 66 7.06 -29.44 8.96
CA GLY A 66 8.33 -29.22 9.67
C GLY A 66 8.20 -28.31 10.90
N ASN A 67 7.38 -27.26 10.81
CA ASN A 67 7.22 -26.25 11.86
C ASN A 67 6.19 -26.66 12.92
N LEU A 68 5.23 -27.50 12.55
CA LEU A 68 4.29 -28.12 13.48
C LEU A 68 4.93 -29.22 14.35
N GLY A 69 6.05 -29.81 13.92
CA GLY A 69 6.68 -30.94 14.61
C GLY A 69 5.83 -32.22 14.56
N VAL A 70 5.02 -32.38 13.51
CA VAL A 70 4.20 -33.58 13.29
C VAL A 70 5.04 -34.77 12.82
N ALA A 71 4.51 -35.98 12.99
CA ALA A 71 5.18 -37.19 12.51
C ALA A 71 5.37 -37.18 10.98
N GLN A 72 6.46 -37.80 10.52
CA GLN A 72 6.69 -38.00 9.09
C GLN A 72 5.50 -38.73 8.46
N TYR A 73 5.07 -38.29 7.27
CA TYR A 73 3.88 -38.79 6.56
C TYR A 73 2.52 -38.45 7.23
N SER A 74 2.49 -37.47 8.13
CA SER A 74 1.24 -36.88 8.61
C SER A 74 0.40 -36.32 7.45
N THR A 75 -0.92 -36.30 7.62
CA THR A 75 -1.86 -35.59 6.72
C THR A 75 -2.22 -34.19 7.23
N GLN A 76 -1.69 -33.79 8.38
CA GLN A 76 -1.89 -32.48 9.01
C GLN A 76 -0.74 -31.57 8.63
N GLY A 77 -1.04 -30.34 8.22
CA GLY A 77 -0.03 -29.34 7.84
C GLY A 77 0.24 -29.26 6.34
N SER A 78 0.78 -28.11 5.94
CA SER A 78 1.24 -27.79 4.60
C SER A 78 2.55 -28.49 4.27
N SER A 79 2.70 -28.90 3.01
CA SER A 79 3.92 -29.56 2.52
C SER A 79 5.10 -28.62 2.28
N THR A 80 4.97 -27.33 2.60
CA THR A 80 5.98 -26.27 2.37
C THR A 80 6.16 -25.40 3.60
N ASN A 81 7.39 -24.97 3.86
CA ASN A 81 7.77 -24.00 4.90
C ASN A 81 7.73 -22.54 4.42
N ASN A 82 7.34 -22.31 3.17
CA ASN A 82 7.58 -21.04 2.49
C ASN A 82 6.33 -20.12 2.45
N THR A 83 5.32 -20.41 3.26
CA THR A 83 4.02 -19.72 3.21
C THR A 83 3.34 -19.60 4.58
N ASP A 84 4.05 -19.80 5.69
CA ASP A 84 3.46 -19.94 7.02
C ASP A 84 3.88 -18.89 8.06
N ASP A 85 4.87 -18.04 7.78
CA ASP A 85 5.38 -17.03 8.73
C ASP A 85 4.28 -16.09 9.24
N GLY A 86 3.48 -15.54 8.32
CA GLY A 86 2.39 -14.61 8.64
C GLY A 86 1.36 -15.24 9.57
N ASP A 87 1.12 -16.54 9.41
CA ASP A 87 0.17 -17.27 10.21
C ASP A 87 0.74 -17.59 11.60
N TRP A 88 2.05 -17.90 11.67
CA TRP A 88 2.80 -18.04 12.92
C TRP A 88 2.80 -16.76 13.76
N ASN A 89 2.95 -15.60 13.14
CA ASN A 89 3.17 -14.34 13.83
C ASN A 89 1.99 -13.77 14.61
N PHE A 90 0.76 -14.18 14.29
CA PHE A 90 -0.44 -13.59 14.92
C PHE A 90 -1.42 -14.67 15.38
N LYS A 91 -1.83 -14.63 16.65
CA LYS A 91 -2.83 -15.55 17.22
C LYS A 91 -4.21 -14.91 17.26
N LYS A 92 -5.23 -15.75 17.43
CA LYS A 92 -6.61 -15.27 17.59
C LYS A 92 -6.72 -14.31 18.76
N GLY A 93 -7.36 -13.17 18.51
CA GLY A 93 -7.54 -12.09 19.47
C GLY A 93 -6.34 -11.15 19.60
N GLU A 94 -5.21 -11.46 18.97
CA GLU A 94 -4.08 -10.54 18.86
C GLU A 94 -4.31 -9.56 17.71
N THR A 95 -3.72 -8.38 17.87
CA THR A 95 -3.65 -7.38 16.81
C THR A 95 -2.59 -7.79 15.80
N TYR A 96 -2.83 -7.50 14.52
CA TYR A 96 -1.80 -7.61 13.49
C TYR A 96 -1.38 -6.27 12.90
N SER A 97 -2.05 -5.19 13.30
CA SER A 97 -1.70 -3.83 12.92
C SER A 97 -2.22 -2.84 13.96
N LYS A 98 -1.41 -1.83 14.29
CA LYS A 98 -1.71 -0.70 15.18
C LYS A 98 -1.06 0.56 14.60
N VAL A 99 -1.70 1.14 13.59
CA VAL A 99 -1.11 2.19 12.76
C VAL A 99 -1.53 3.60 13.19
N VAL A 100 -0.59 4.53 13.13
CA VAL A 100 -0.83 5.97 13.01
C VAL A 100 -0.28 6.41 11.66
N LYS A 101 -1.09 7.14 10.88
CA LYS A 101 -0.77 7.59 9.53
C LYS A 101 -1.07 9.07 9.37
N LEU A 102 -0.24 9.76 8.61
CA LEU A 102 -0.43 11.14 8.17
C LEU A 102 -0.23 11.20 6.66
N THR A 103 -1.19 11.78 5.95
CA THR A 103 -1.11 12.04 4.51
C THR A 103 -1.36 13.53 4.28
N THR A 104 -0.51 14.18 3.49
CA THR A 104 -0.61 15.60 3.18
C THR A 104 -0.57 15.85 1.68
N ASP A 105 -1.48 16.68 1.20
CA ASP A 105 -1.60 17.09 -0.18
C ASP A 105 -1.34 18.60 -0.26
N LEU A 106 -0.48 19.00 -1.17
CA LEU A 106 -0.12 20.38 -1.43
C LEU A 106 -0.31 20.65 -2.93
N MET A 107 -1.13 21.65 -3.25
CA MET A 107 -1.38 22.06 -4.62
C MET A 107 -1.07 23.54 -4.76
N LEU A 108 -0.17 23.90 -5.68
CA LEU A 108 0.11 25.27 -6.06
C LEU A 108 -0.39 25.50 -7.49
N ARG A 109 -1.19 26.54 -7.71
CA ARG A 109 -1.68 26.93 -9.03
C ARG A 109 -1.34 28.40 -9.28
N SER A 110 -0.88 28.72 -10.49
CA SER A 110 -0.69 30.08 -10.96
C SER A 110 -1.03 30.15 -12.45
N GLY A 111 -2.13 30.83 -12.78
CA GLY A 111 -2.71 30.84 -14.12
C GLY A 111 -2.98 29.42 -14.65
N ASP A 112 -2.37 29.11 -15.78
CA ASP A 112 -2.48 27.84 -16.52
C ASP A 112 -1.44 26.79 -16.08
N PHE A 113 -0.66 27.07 -15.04
CA PHE A 113 0.38 26.15 -14.54
C PHE A 113 0.15 25.80 -13.08
N GLY A 114 0.67 24.64 -12.67
CA GLY A 114 0.73 24.30 -11.27
C GLY A 114 1.62 23.12 -10.92
N GLY A 115 1.71 22.85 -9.63
CA GLY A 115 2.45 21.74 -9.06
C GLY A 115 1.64 21.06 -7.95
N PHE A 116 1.73 19.73 -7.90
CA PHE A 116 1.07 18.90 -6.91
C PHE A 116 2.09 18.03 -6.20
N LEU A 117 1.99 17.97 -4.87
CA LEU A 117 2.79 17.11 -4.02
C LEU A 117 1.87 16.39 -3.04
N ARG A 118 1.99 15.06 -2.98
CA ARG A 118 1.39 14.23 -1.93
C ARG A 118 2.47 13.46 -1.21
N ALA A 119 2.50 13.59 0.12
CA ALA A 119 3.40 12.83 0.98
C ALA A 119 2.59 12.05 2.03
N LYS A 120 3.07 10.86 2.36
CA LYS A 120 2.51 9.96 3.36
C LYS A 120 3.61 9.58 4.35
N GLY A 121 3.25 9.49 5.63
CA GLY A 121 4.07 8.88 6.66
C GLY A 121 3.22 8.02 7.56
N PHE A 122 3.73 6.86 7.96
CA PHE A 122 3.02 5.96 8.86
C PHE A 122 3.97 5.24 9.82
N TYR A 123 3.39 4.77 10.92
CA TYR A 123 4.06 3.97 11.93
C TYR A 123 3.07 2.95 12.52
N ASP A 124 3.35 1.68 12.31
CA ASP A 124 2.61 0.54 12.85
C ASP A 124 3.33 -0.03 14.06
N LYS A 125 2.75 0.23 15.23
CA LYS A 125 3.30 -0.21 16.50
C LYS A 125 3.34 -1.74 16.64
N GLU A 126 2.37 -2.45 16.08
CA GLU A 126 2.32 -3.92 16.20
C GLU A 126 3.52 -4.56 15.50
N LEU A 127 3.87 -4.05 14.31
CA LEU A 127 4.95 -4.59 13.51
C LEU A 127 6.33 -4.11 13.99
N MET A 128 6.44 -2.84 14.43
CA MET A 128 7.73 -2.25 14.84
C MET A 128 8.17 -2.63 16.27
N ASP A 129 7.22 -2.74 17.21
CA ASP A 129 7.56 -2.79 18.64
C ASP A 129 7.16 -4.10 19.34
N GLU A 130 6.20 -4.86 18.80
CA GLU A 130 5.66 -6.04 19.46
C GLU A 130 6.34 -7.33 18.99
N GLY A 131 6.47 -8.29 19.92
CA GLY A 131 7.25 -9.50 19.69
C GLY A 131 6.61 -10.43 18.68
N ARG A 132 7.45 -11.03 17.83
CA ARG A 132 7.07 -12.05 16.85
C ARG A 132 6.99 -13.43 17.47
N ALA A 133 6.40 -14.37 16.73
CA ALA A 133 6.14 -15.69 17.26
C ALA A 133 7.41 -16.50 17.42
N PHE A 134 7.53 -17.16 18.57
CA PHE A 134 8.46 -18.26 18.80
C PHE A 134 7.67 -19.57 18.70
N ASP A 135 7.95 -20.38 17.68
CA ASP A 135 7.23 -21.61 17.41
C ASP A 135 7.78 -22.81 18.20
N ASN A 136 7.07 -23.94 18.11
CA ASN A 136 7.43 -25.16 18.81
C ASN A 136 8.69 -25.83 18.25
N ALA A 137 9.12 -25.43 17.04
CA ALA A 137 10.33 -25.89 16.37
C ALA A 137 11.54 -25.01 16.72
N GLY A 138 11.37 -24.06 17.63
CA GLY A 138 12.43 -23.19 18.15
C GLY A 138 12.81 -22.06 17.18
N GLN A 139 11.93 -21.69 16.27
CA GLN A 139 12.14 -20.61 15.31
C GLN A 139 11.43 -19.34 15.77
N THR A 140 12.07 -18.20 15.56
CA THR A 140 11.42 -16.89 15.64
C THR A 140 11.18 -16.36 14.23
N ARG A 141 9.94 -15.97 13.92
CA ARG A 141 9.57 -15.41 12.61
C ARG A 141 9.71 -13.88 12.60
N GLU A 142 10.94 -13.41 12.80
CA GLU A 142 11.24 -11.98 12.78
C GLU A 142 10.94 -11.37 11.41
N LEU A 143 10.54 -10.09 11.41
CA LEU A 143 10.37 -9.33 10.18
C LEU A 143 11.74 -8.81 9.72
N SER A 144 11.99 -8.85 8.42
CA SER A 144 13.17 -8.21 7.83
C SER A 144 13.10 -6.69 7.93
N ASP A 145 14.24 -6.01 7.80
CA ASP A 145 14.28 -4.54 7.73
C ASP A 145 13.42 -4.03 6.56
N ASP A 146 13.44 -4.69 5.40
CA ASP A 146 12.59 -4.36 4.25
C ASP A 146 11.09 -4.53 4.56
N ALA A 147 10.71 -5.56 5.33
CA ALA A 147 9.33 -5.75 5.77
C ALA A 147 8.89 -4.66 6.76
N LEU A 148 9.78 -4.25 7.66
CA LEU A 148 9.54 -3.15 8.60
C LEU A 148 9.46 -1.80 7.86
N ASP A 149 10.30 -1.56 6.87
CA ASP A 149 10.25 -0.34 6.05
C ASP A 149 9.01 -0.29 5.15
N GLN A 150 8.51 -1.43 4.66
CA GLN A 150 7.32 -1.45 3.79
C GLN A 150 6.01 -1.41 4.58
N ALA A 151 5.88 -2.18 5.66
CA ALA A 151 4.61 -2.34 6.39
C ALA A 151 4.65 -1.79 7.82
N GLY A 152 5.83 -1.66 8.43
CA GLY A 152 6.02 -1.16 9.78
C GLY A 152 6.05 0.36 9.86
N ALA A 153 7.06 1.03 9.31
CA ALA A 153 7.18 2.48 9.37
C ALA A 153 7.91 3.06 8.16
N ASN A 154 7.31 4.05 7.50
CA ASN A 154 7.93 4.74 6.38
C ASN A 154 7.40 6.17 6.21
N ALA A 155 8.14 6.96 5.46
CA ALA A 155 7.68 8.23 4.89
C ALA A 155 8.03 8.29 3.40
N GLU A 156 7.02 8.43 2.55
CA GLU A 156 7.16 8.40 1.10
C GLU A 156 6.45 9.57 0.43
N ILE A 157 7.02 10.04 -0.68
CA ILE A 157 6.33 10.91 -1.62
C ILE A 157 5.54 10.01 -2.56
N LEU A 158 4.22 10.13 -2.50
CA LEU A 158 3.32 9.48 -3.42
C LEU A 158 3.35 10.29 -4.72
N ASP A 159 2.62 11.39 -4.82
CA ASP A 159 2.59 12.17 -6.06
C ASP A 159 3.55 13.38 -5.99
N ALA A 160 4.22 13.68 -7.09
CA ALA A 160 5.03 14.88 -7.28
C ALA A 160 5.12 15.22 -8.76
N TYR A 161 4.26 16.10 -9.24
CA TYR A 161 4.22 16.47 -10.66
C TYR A 161 3.90 17.94 -10.85
N VAL A 162 4.25 18.44 -12.02
CA VAL A 162 3.82 19.75 -12.52
C VAL A 162 2.89 19.56 -13.70
N TRP A 163 2.03 20.54 -13.93
CA TRP A 163 1.15 20.56 -15.09
C TRP A 163 1.09 21.92 -15.76
N GLY A 164 0.67 21.91 -17.02
CA GLY A 164 0.35 23.09 -17.80
C GLY A 164 -0.87 22.84 -18.67
N ASP A 165 -1.76 23.82 -18.72
CA ASP A 165 -2.92 23.88 -19.60
C ASP A 165 -2.61 24.83 -20.77
N PHE A 166 -2.87 24.38 -21.99
CA PHE A 166 -2.61 25.12 -23.21
C PHE A 166 -3.85 25.10 -24.10
N TYR A 167 -4.01 26.14 -24.92
CA TYR A 167 -5.09 26.24 -25.90
C TYR A 167 -4.47 26.42 -27.28
N LEU A 168 -4.66 25.43 -28.16
CA LEU A 168 -3.96 25.33 -29.43
C LEU A 168 -4.82 25.82 -30.60
N GLY A 169 -4.21 26.62 -31.48
CA GLY A 169 -4.85 27.09 -32.72
C GLY A 169 -5.88 28.20 -32.50
N GLU A 170 -6.61 28.54 -33.56
CA GLU A 170 -7.70 29.53 -33.52
C GLU A 170 -8.94 28.99 -32.81
N ASP A 171 -9.13 27.67 -32.82
CA ASP A 171 -10.26 26.97 -32.21
C ASP A 171 -10.06 26.68 -30.71
N GLU A 172 -8.99 27.21 -30.10
CA GLU A 172 -8.65 27.07 -28.67
C GLU A 172 -8.71 25.62 -28.14
N ILE A 173 -8.18 24.67 -28.92
CA ILE A 173 -8.20 23.23 -28.58
C ILE A 173 -7.44 23.01 -27.26
N PRO A 174 -8.08 22.50 -26.19
CA PRO A 174 -7.44 22.36 -24.89
C PRO A 174 -6.46 21.19 -24.87
N LEU A 175 -5.24 21.46 -24.39
CA LEU A 175 -4.17 20.49 -24.16
C LEU A 175 -3.70 20.60 -22.70
N ASN A 176 -3.89 19.56 -21.92
CA ASN A 176 -3.27 19.41 -20.60
C ASN A 176 -2.01 18.55 -20.72
N VAL A 177 -0.91 18.99 -20.14
CA VAL A 177 0.35 18.22 -20.05
C VAL A 177 0.76 18.11 -18.59
N ARG A 178 1.14 16.90 -18.16
CA ARG A 178 1.67 16.61 -16.82
C ARG A 178 3.01 15.90 -16.91
N LEU A 179 3.92 16.25 -16.02
CA LEU A 179 5.23 15.61 -15.91
C LEU A 179 5.61 15.40 -14.45
N GLY A 180 5.96 14.16 -14.10
CA GLY A 180 6.43 13.78 -12.78
C GLY A 180 5.79 12.49 -12.27
N LYS A 181 5.91 12.27 -10.96
CA LYS A 181 5.39 11.10 -10.26
C LYS A 181 3.88 11.24 -10.05
N GLN A 182 3.09 10.42 -10.72
CA GLN A 182 1.62 10.52 -10.68
C GLN A 182 0.94 9.18 -10.97
N VAL A 183 -0.33 9.06 -10.56
CA VAL A 183 -1.22 7.98 -10.99
C VAL A 183 -2.04 8.45 -12.21
N VAL A 184 -2.07 7.63 -13.26
CA VAL A 184 -2.97 7.81 -14.41
C VAL A 184 -4.01 6.70 -14.36
N SER A 185 -5.29 7.07 -14.34
CA SER A 185 -6.40 6.11 -14.33
C SER A 185 -7.14 6.17 -15.66
N TRP A 186 -7.17 5.07 -16.40
CA TRP A 186 -7.84 4.94 -17.71
C TRP A 186 -9.05 4.01 -17.68
N GLY A 187 -9.56 3.66 -16.49
CA GLY A 187 -10.78 2.87 -16.34
C GLY A 187 -10.98 2.36 -14.93
N GLU A 188 -12.09 1.68 -14.67
CA GLU A 188 -12.55 1.34 -13.32
C GLU A 188 -12.66 -0.19 -13.10
N SER A 189 -11.77 -1.00 -13.66
CA SER A 189 -11.74 -2.41 -13.25
C SER A 189 -10.95 -2.54 -11.94
N THR A 190 -11.64 -2.30 -10.83
CA THR A 190 -11.17 -2.69 -9.48
C THR A 190 -11.44 -4.16 -9.19
N PHE A 191 -12.29 -4.82 -10.00
CA PHE A 191 -12.75 -6.19 -9.77
C PHE A 191 -11.89 -7.26 -10.46
N ILE A 192 -11.28 -6.94 -11.61
CA ILE A 192 -10.36 -7.83 -12.31
C ILE A 192 -8.99 -7.15 -12.31
N THR A 193 -8.04 -7.73 -11.60
CA THR A 193 -6.65 -7.28 -11.63
C THR A 193 -6.10 -7.48 -13.05
N GLY A 194 -5.66 -6.38 -13.66
CA GLY A 194 -5.16 -6.35 -15.05
C GLY A 194 -5.86 -5.30 -15.91
N GLY A 195 -5.57 -5.34 -17.22
CA GLY A 195 -6.04 -4.33 -18.16
C GLY A 195 -5.21 -3.04 -18.11
N ILE A 196 -5.82 -1.93 -18.48
CA ILE A 196 -5.11 -0.67 -18.74
C ILE A 196 -4.53 -0.05 -17.46
N ASN A 197 -5.16 -0.25 -16.31
CA ASN A 197 -4.65 0.27 -15.02
C ASN A 197 -3.41 -0.47 -14.50
N ALA A 198 -2.95 -1.53 -15.18
CA ALA A 198 -1.71 -2.20 -14.83
C ALA A 198 -0.47 -1.28 -14.91
N ILE A 199 -0.61 -0.09 -15.51
CA ILE A 199 0.40 0.97 -15.54
C ILE A 199 0.70 1.56 -14.16
N SER A 200 -0.21 1.41 -13.21
CA SER A 200 -0.04 1.84 -11.82
C SER A 200 0.12 0.60 -10.95
N PRO A 201 1.34 0.28 -10.51
CA PRO A 201 1.58 -0.81 -9.60
C PRO A 201 0.81 -0.61 -8.29
N ILE A 202 0.65 -1.69 -7.52
CA ILE A 202 -0.07 -1.63 -6.25
C ILE A 202 0.85 -1.90 -5.06
N ASP A 203 0.50 -1.31 -3.92
CA ASP A 203 1.04 -1.66 -2.61
C ASP A 203 0.01 -2.50 -1.84
N ALA A 204 0.25 -3.82 -1.77
CA ALA A 204 -0.64 -4.75 -1.10
C ALA A 204 -0.71 -4.47 0.40
N SER A 205 0.43 -4.20 1.05
CA SER A 205 0.49 -3.88 2.48
C SER A 205 -0.31 -2.63 2.83
N ALA A 206 -0.27 -1.59 1.97
CA ALA A 206 -1.08 -0.39 2.15
C ALA A 206 -2.58 -0.70 2.13
N PHE A 207 -3.05 -1.66 1.32
CA PHE A 207 -4.45 -2.11 1.31
C PHE A 207 -4.87 -2.81 2.62
N ARG A 208 -3.91 -3.43 3.32
CA ARG A 208 -4.15 -4.14 4.59
C ARG A 208 -4.10 -3.23 5.81
N THR A 209 -3.60 -2.01 5.65
CA THR A 209 -3.50 -1.01 6.71
C THR A 209 -4.89 -0.49 7.11
N PRO A 210 -5.21 -0.39 8.42
CA PRO A 210 -6.42 0.26 8.89
C PRO A 210 -6.59 1.68 8.32
N GLY A 211 -7.74 1.98 7.72
CA GLY A 211 -8.01 3.28 7.11
C GLY A 211 -7.25 3.52 5.80
N ALA A 212 -6.91 2.47 5.06
CA ALA A 212 -6.35 2.54 3.72
C ALA A 212 -7.22 3.38 2.77
N GLU A 213 -6.57 4.21 1.95
CA GLU A 213 -7.21 4.99 0.89
C GLU A 213 -6.66 4.54 -0.46
N ILE A 214 -7.49 4.58 -1.53
CA ILE A 214 -7.06 4.16 -2.88
C ILE A 214 -5.81 4.93 -3.36
N LYS A 215 -5.71 6.21 -3.00
CA LYS A 215 -4.57 7.07 -3.32
C LYS A 215 -3.24 6.64 -2.69
N GLU A 216 -3.28 5.70 -1.75
CA GLU A 216 -2.09 5.13 -1.09
C GLU A 216 -1.82 3.69 -1.55
N VAL A 217 -2.77 3.07 -2.25
CA VAL A 217 -2.67 1.71 -2.76
C VAL A 217 -2.10 1.70 -4.17
N LEU A 218 -2.51 2.65 -5.01
CA LEU A 218 -1.93 2.82 -6.34
C LEU A 218 -0.60 3.57 -6.20
N LEU A 219 0.49 2.89 -6.55
CA LEU A 219 1.82 3.46 -6.55
C LEU A 219 1.97 4.38 -7.77
N PRO A 220 2.25 5.67 -7.55
CA PRO A 220 2.47 6.62 -8.63
C PRO A 220 3.84 6.39 -9.26
N VAL A 221 3.91 6.58 -10.58
CA VAL A 221 5.11 6.34 -11.38
C VAL A 221 5.55 7.62 -12.06
N ASN A 222 6.87 7.77 -12.30
CA ASN A 222 7.38 8.93 -13.04
C ASN A 222 7.01 8.80 -14.51
N LEU A 223 6.15 9.69 -15.01
CA LEU A 223 5.69 9.68 -16.38
C LEU A 223 5.47 11.09 -16.94
N ALA A 224 5.48 11.16 -18.27
CA ALA A 224 4.91 12.27 -19.04
C ALA A 224 3.51 11.86 -19.51
N TYR A 225 2.53 12.73 -19.33
CA TYR A 225 1.14 12.52 -19.73
C TYR A 225 0.62 13.73 -20.49
N ALA A 226 -0.21 13.50 -21.50
CA ALA A 226 -0.90 14.53 -22.24
C ALA A 226 -2.36 14.14 -22.49
N SER A 227 -3.26 15.11 -22.44
CA SER A 227 -4.68 15.00 -22.78
C SER A 227 -5.08 16.15 -23.69
N LEU A 228 -5.57 15.82 -24.88
CA LEU A 228 -5.96 16.76 -25.93
C LEU A 228 -7.45 16.60 -26.23
N GLY A 229 -8.24 17.63 -25.94
CA GLY A 229 -9.66 17.69 -26.30
C GLY A 229 -9.84 17.99 -27.79
N LEU A 230 -9.56 16.99 -28.64
CA LEU A 230 -9.51 17.12 -30.10
C LEU A 230 -10.81 17.70 -30.70
N THR A 231 -11.97 17.39 -30.12
CA THR A 231 -13.26 18.02 -30.42
C THR A 231 -14.09 18.13 -29.13
N GLU A 232 -15.29 18.73 -29.19
CA GLU A 232 -16.20 18.80 -28.04
C GLU A 232 -16.53 17.43 -27.43
N ASP A 233 -16.48 16.37 -28.23
CA ASP A 233 -16.87 15.01 -27.84
C ASP A 233 -15.71 14.01 -27.87
N LEU A 234 -14.51 14.39 -28.32
CA LEU A 234 -13.39 13.48 -28.54
C LEU A 234 -12.15 13.96 -27.82
N THR A 235 -11.65 13.14 -26.90
CA THR A 235 -10.39 13.38 -26.17
C THR A 235 -9.37 12.32 -26.54
N LEU A 236 -8.14 12.76 -26.85
CA LEU A 236 -7.00 11.88 -27.04
C LEU A 236 -6.06 12.01 -25.85
N GLU A 237 -5.69 10.89 -25.25
CA GLU A 237 -4.74 10.85 -24.15
C GLU A 237 -3.53 10.01 -24.52
N ALA A 238 -2.36 10.37 -24.00
CA ALA A 238 -1.16 9.58 -24.14
C ALA A 238 -0.30 9.69 -22.89
N PHE A 239 0.44 8.62 -22.58
CA PHE A 239 1.49 8.69 -21.58
C PHE A 239 2.75 7.98 -22.08
N TYR A 240 3.88 8.40 -21.53
CA TYR A 240 5.16 7.72 -21.61
C TYR A 240 5.75 7.64 -20.21
N GLN A 241 5.92 6.43 -19.69
CA GLN A 241 6.53 6.20 -18.39
C GLN A 241 8.05 6.27 -18.52
N ILE A 242 8.66 7.04 -17.63
CA ILE A 242 10.08 7.39 -17.65
C ILE A 242 10.88 6.48 -16.70
N GLU A 243 10.22 5.95 -15.67
CA GLU A 243 10.81 5.06 -14.68
C GLU A 243 9.83 3.93 -14.37
N TRP A 244 10.32 2.70 -14.36
CA TRP A 244 9.53 1.54 -13.95
C TRP A 244 9.38 1.51 -12.43
N GLU A 245 8.23 1.01 -11.97
CA GLU A 245 7.96 0.82 -10.54
C GLU A 245 7.35 -0.57 -10.35
N LYS A 246 7.68 -1.20 -9.23
CA LYS A 246 7.25 -2.59 -8.97
C LYS A 246 5.97 -2.64 -8.15
N THR A 247 5.23 -3.72 -8.32
CA THR A 247 4.16 -4.06 -7.37
C THR A 247 4.80 -4.51 -6.06
N ARG A 248 4.40 -3.90 -4.96
CA ARG A 248 4.82 -4.29 -3.61
C ARG A 248 3.82 -5.30 -3.07
N VAL A 249 4.26 -6.54 -2.90
CA VAL A 249 3.45 -7.63 -2.32
C VAL A 249 3.52 -7.59 -0.79
N ASP A 250 2.62 -8.31 -0.12
CA ASP A 250 2.63 -8.40 1.35
C ASP A 250 4.01 -8.93 1.85
N PRO A 251 4.75 -8.18 2.70
CA PRO A 251 6.06 -8.62 3.18
C PRO A 251 5.96 -9.92 3.99
N CYS A 252 6.98 -10.79 3.90
CA CYS A 252 7.03 -12.03 4.66
C CYS A 252 6.82 -11.79 6.17
N GLY A 253 6.14 -12.74 6.82
CA GLY A 253 5.81 -12.65 8.24
C GLY A 253 4.71 -11.66 8.62
N THR A 254 4.24 -10.79 7.72
CA THR A 254 3.04 -9.98 7.96
C THR A 254 1.76 -10.82 7.82
N PHE A 255 0.67 -10.42 8.47
CA PHE A 255 -0.52 -11.27 8.65
C PHE A 255 -1.17 -11.77 7.35
N PHE A 256 -1.14 -10.97 6.28
CA PHE A 256 -1.71 -11.36 4.98
C PHE A 256 -0.69 -11.97 4.03
N SER A 257 0.58 -12.08 4.45
CA SER A 257 1.59 -12.71 3.61
C SER A 257 1.33 -14.21 3.49
N THR A 258 1.41 -14.67 2.25
CA THR A 258 1.26 -16.08 1.87
C THR A 258 2.52 -16.60 1.20
N ASN A 259 3.61 -15.84 1.27
CA ASN A 259 4.86 -16.16 0.60
C ASN A 259 6.05 -15.59 1.38
N ASP A 260 6.93 -16.49 1.82
CA ASP A 260 8.03 -16.16 2.72
C ASP A 260 9.36 -15.90 1.98
N PHE A 261 9.34 -15.77 0.64
CA PHE A 261 10.55 -15.63 -0.19
C PHE A 261 10.45 -14.66 -1.38
N GLY A 262 9.25 -14.21 -1.73
CA GLY A 262 9.01 -13.43 -2.95
C GLY A 262 9.27 -11.94 -2.74
N ALA A 263 8.76 -11.40 -1.64
CA ALA A 263 8.89 -9.98 -1.31
C ALA A 263 10.35 -9.58 -1.00
N ASP A 264 10.60 -8.27 -0.93
CA ASP A 264 11.92 -7.74 -0.57
C ASP A 264 12.30 -8.17 0.86
N GLY A 265 13.60 -8.42 1.06
CA GLY A 265 14.16 -8.88 2.33
C GLY A 265 13.73 -10.29 2.76
N CYS A 266 12.91 -10.98 1.97
CA CYS A 266 12.42 -12.32 2.29
C CYS A 266 13.34 -13.43 1.77
N GLY A 267 13.05 -14.65 2.18
CA GLY A 267 13.78 -15.85 1.84
C GLY A 267 14.74 -16.29 2.95
N PRO A 268 15.55 -17.35 2.69
CA PRO A 268 15.65 -18.12 1.45
C PRO A 268 14.42 -19.00 1.17
N VAL A 269 14.37 -19.65 0.00
CA VAL A 269 13.40 -20.71 -0.27
C VAL A 269 13.86 -21.98 0.43
N LEU A 270 13.09 -22.47 1.40
CA LEU A 270 13.35 -23.72 2.08
C LEU A 270 12.91 -24.91 1.22
N LEU A 271 13.83 -25.85 0.98
CA LEU A 271 13.60 -27.00 0.10
C LEU A 271 13.20 -28.26 0.87
N ALA A 272 12.73 -28.10 2.11
CA ALA A 272 12.48 -29.20 3.04
C ALA A 272 11.20 -29.00 3.88
N GLY A 273 10.03 -29.07 3.23
CA GLY A 273 8.66 -29.01 3.79
C GLY A 273 8.38 -29.70 5.13
N GLN A 274 9.12 -30.79 5.36
CA GLN A 274 8.94 -31.73 6.48
C GLN A 274 9.95 -31.48 7.62
N THR A 275 10.88 -30.57 7.42
CA THR A 275 11.98 -30.27 8.32
C THR A 275 11.76 -28.88 8.91
N PRO A 276 11.95 -28.69 10.23
CA PRO A 276 11.99 -27.36 10.83
C PRO A 276 12.92 -26.39 10.08
N ASP A 277 12.51 -25.13 9.95
CA ASP A 277 13.25 -24.12 9.17
C ASP A 277 14.72 -24.02 9.59
N GLY A 278 14.98 -23.87 10.89
CA GLY A 278 16.34 -23.75 11.41
C GLY A 278 17.21 -24.98 11.18
N LEU A 279 16.60 -26.18 11.10
CA LEU A 279 17.34 -27.39 10.74
C LEU A 279 17.59 -27.45 9.23
N ALA A 280 16.63 -27.07 8.40
CA ALA A 280 16.81 -26.97 6.95
C ALA A 280 17.92 -25.97 6.60
N LEU A 281 17.94 -24.81 7.26
CA LEU A 281 19.00 -23.80 7.15
C LEU A 281 20.35 -24.35 7.59
N ALA A 282 20.43 -24.97 8.77
CA ALA A 282 21.68 -25.56 9.29
C ALA A 282 22.24 -26.69 8.41
N GLN A 283 21.38 -27.42 7.71
CA GLN A 283 21.75 -28.49 6.77
C GLN A 283 22.07 -27.98 5.35
N GLY A 284 21.85 -26.69 5.07
CA GLY A 284 22.04 -26.13 3.72
C GLY A 284 20.97 -26.55 2.71
N VAL A 285 19.77 -26.92 3.17
CA VAL A 285 18.66 -27.41 2.33
C VAL A 285 17.73 -26.25 1.98
N TYR A 286 18.29 -25.26 1.31
CA TYR A 286 17.59 -24.05 0.87
C TYR A 286 18.16 -23.55 -0.46
N ALA A 287 17.42 -22.67 -1.13
CA ALA A 287 17.89 -21.89 -2.25
C ALA A 287 17.86 -20.41 -1.89
N ASP A 288 19.01 -19.74 -1.98
CA ASP A 288 19.10 -18.31 -1.71
C ASP A 288 18.23 -17.50 -2.66
N ARG A 289 17.55 -16.48 -2.11
CA ARG A 289 16.92 -15.44 -2.92
C ARG A 289 18.03 -14.56 -3.49
N LEU A 290 18.14 -14.54 -4.81
CA LEU A 290 19.02 -13.60 -5.50
C LEU A 290 18.33 -12.25 -5.66
N ALA A 291 19.10 -11.23 -6.03
CA ALA A 291 18.54 -9.93 -6.38
C ALA A 291 17.50 -10.05 -7.50
N ASP A 292 16.51 -9.15 -7.46
CA ASP A 292 15.46 -9.09 -8.47
C ASP A 292 16.03 -8.76 -9.84
N LYS A 293 15.35 -9.26 -10.88
CA LYS A 293 15.62 -8.88 -12.27
C LYS A 293 14.55 -7.90 -12.70
N GLU A 294 14.90 -6.63 -12.66
CA GLU A 294 13.98 -5.53 -12.94
C GLU A 294 13.83 -5.29 -14.45
N PRO A 295 12.63 -4.90 -14.93
CA PRO A 295 12.43 -4.38 -16.27
C PRO A 295 13.23 -3.11 -16.55
N SER A 296 13.35 -2.72 -17.81
CA SER A 296 13.92 -1.42 -18.17
C SER A 296 12.93 -0.29 -17.91
N ASP A 297 13.45 0.89 -17.58
CA ASP A 297 12.67 2.14 -17.46
C ASP A 297 12.04 2.63 -18.78
N SER A 298 12.42 2.05 -19.92
CA SER A 298 11.96 2.47 -21.24
C SER A 298 10.94 1.50 -21.85
N GLY A 299 10.14 2.00 -22.81
CA GLY A 299 9.24 1.17 -23.62
C GLY A 299 7.83 1.00 -23.04
N GLN A 300 7.50 1.73 -21.97
CA GLN A 300 6.19 1.73 -21.34
C GLN A 300 5.43 2.99 -21.75
N PHE A 301 4.43 2.85 -22.61
CA PHE A 301 3.61 3.95 -23.11
C PHE A 301 2.19 3.47 -23.42
N GLY A 302 1.27 4.42 -23.54
CA GLY A 302 -0.10 4.13 -23.91
C GLY A 302 -0.70 5.30 -24.68
N ILE A 303 -1.76 4.99 -25.44
CA ILE A 303 -2.61 5.98 -26.11
C ILE A 303 -4.06 5.56 -25.87
N ALA A 304 -4.92 6.52 -25.57
CA ALA A 304 -6.35 6.33 -25.45
C ALA A 304 -7.10 7.38 -26.29
N ALA A 305 -8.26 7.00 -26.79
CA ALA A 305 -9.22 7.90 -27.40
C ALA A 305 -10.54 7.68 -26.68
N ARG A 306 -11.10 8.75 -26.12
CA ARG A 306 -12.39 8.75 -25.43
C ARG A 306 -13.39 9.52 -26.25
N TRP A 307 -14.50 8.88 -26.60
CA TRP A 307 -15.55 9.52 -27.36
C TRP A 307 -16.85 9.56 -26.55
N TYR A 308 -17.32 10.77 -26.27
CA TYR A 308 -18.60 11.01 -25.63
C TYR A 308 -19.71 11.12 -26.69
N ALA A 309 -20.63 10.17 -26.70
CA ALA A 309 -21.74 10.14 -27.66
C ALA A 309 -23.05 10.53 -26.97
N ALA A 310 -23.33 11.84 -26.92
CA ALA A 310 -24.57 12.39 -26.36
C ALA A 310 -25.83 11.77 -27.01
N ASP A 311 -25.81 11.60 -28.33
CA ASP A 311 -26.90 11.00 -29.12
C ASP A 311 -27.18 9.53 -28.80
N LEU A 312 -26.24 8.85 -28.15
CA LEU A 312 -26.36 7.46 -27.70
C LEU A 312 -26.66 7.40 -26.20
N ASN A 313 -27.50 8.30 -25.70
CA ASN A 313 -27.88 8.38 -24.28
C ASN A 313 -26.65 8.59 -23.38
N ASP A 314 -25.84 9.60 -23.72
CA ASP A 314 -24.68 10.03 -22.94
C ASP A 314 -23.66 8.90 -22.70
N THR A 315 -23.44 8.06 -23.71
CA THR A 315 -22.52 6.92 -23.62
C THR A 315 -21.08 7.36 -23.92
N GLU A 316 -20.12 6.93 -23.10
CA GLU A 316 -18.68 7.07 -23.35
C GLU A 316 -18.10 5.78 -23.94
N PHE A 317 -17.24 5.92 -24.96
CA PHE A 317 -16.49 4.84 -25.61
C PHE A 317 -14.99 5.01 -25.45
#